data_AF-A0A7S4DK15-F1
#
_entry.id   AF-A0A7S4DK15-F1
#
_cell.length_a   1.000
_cell.length_b   1.000
_cell.length_c   1.000
_cell.angle_alpha   90.00
_cell.angle_beta   90.00
_cell.angle_gamma   90.00
#
_symmetry.space_group_name_H-M   'P 1'
#
loop_
_entity.id
_entity.type
_entity.pdbx_description
1 polymer ?
#
loop_
_entity_poly.entity_id
_entity_poly.type
_entity_poly.pdbx_seq_one_letter_code
_entity_poly.pdbx_strand_id
1 'polypeptide(L)'
;DVSPGELAMAQDPQAYSAVGLARRLEALRRAAPGGTLDCVVPHADGILGFLKLVHEHLLVLITRSKKVGLLFGQYVHTVAATKVVRLNKRFFLAKDSRSEARFRHLFQTLDLSKDFYFSYGYDLTNTVQALATRDGNAEDPAAAAVA
;
A
#
# COMPACT_ATOMS: atom_id res chain seq x y z
N ASP A 1 -2.22 23.32 -0.41
CA ASP A 1 -2.53 23.74 0.96
C ASP A 1 -2.91 22.48 1.72
N VAL A 2 -2.01 21.94 2.54
CA VAL A 2 -2.23 20.67 3.27
C VAL A 2 -2.21 21.00 4.75
N SER A 3 -3.34 20.80 5.42
CA SER A 3 -3.49 21.06 6.85
C SER A 3 -2.49 20.23 7.65
N PRO A 4 -1.92 20.76 8.76
CA PRO A 4 -0.94 20.03 9.56
C PRO A 4 -1.58 18.76 10.15
N GLY A 5 -1.21 17.60 9.60
CA GLY A 5 -1.71 16.29 10.02
C GLY A 5 -2.36 15.46 8.90
N GLU A 6 -2.53 16.02 7.71
CA GLU A 6 -3.07 15.28 6.56
C GLU A 6 -1.93 14.65 5.74
N LEU A 7 -2.05 13.35 5.44
CA LEU A 7 -1.08 12.64 4.62
C LEU A 7 -1.42 12.84 3.14
N ALA A 8 -0.46 13.39 2.40
CA ALA A 8 -0.54 13.43 0.94
C ALA A 8 0.16 12.21 0.34
N MET A 9 -0.52 11.53 -0.58
CA MET A 9 0.08 10.52 -1.43
C MET A 9 0.28 11.10 -2.83
N ALA A 10 1.48 10.90 -3.38
CA ALA A 10 1.78 11.19 -4.77
C ALA A 10 2.44 9.96 -5.39
N GLN A 11 1.89 9.48 -6.48
CA GLN A 11 2.49 8.42 -7.28
C GLN A 11 3.27 9.06 -8.42
N ASP A 12 4.51 8.62 -8.61
CA ASP A 12 5.26 8.95 -9.81
C ASP A 12 4.74 8.07 -10.97
N PRO A 13 4.30 8.65 -12.10
CA PRO A 13 3.78 7.88 -13.24
C PRO A 13 4.85 7.04 -13.94
N GLN A 14 6.14 7.26 -13.66
CA GLN A 14 7.22 6.55 -14.33
C GLN A 14 7.44 5.14 -13.75
N ALA A 15 7.47 4.14 -14.63
CA ALA A 15 7.98 2.82 -14.27
C ALA A 15 9.52 2.85 -14.19
N TYR A 16 10.06 2.46 -13.05
CA TYR A 16 11.50 2.48 -12.80
C TYR A 16 12.12 1.07 -12.93
N SER A 17 13.23 0.97 -13.67
CA SER A 17 14.13 -0.19 -13.54
C SER A 17 14.88 -0.13 -12.21
N ALA A 18 15.45 -1.25 -11.74
CA ALA A 18 16.19 -1.28 -10.48
C ALA A 18 17.29 -0.20 -10.39
N VAL A 19 18.03 -0.01 -11.47
CA VAL A 19 19.09 1.00 -11.56
C VAL A 19 18.52 2.42 -11.62
N GLY A 20 17.41 2.61 -12.32
CA GLY A 20 16.70 3.90 -12.40
C GLY A 20 16.15 4.32 -11.04
N LEU A 21 15.55 3.38 -10.31
CA LEU A 21 15.02 3.61 -8.97
C LEU A 21 16.13 3.99 -7.98
N ALA A 22 17.25 3.26 -7.99
CA ALA A 22 18.39 3.57 -7.11
C ALA A 22 18.89 5.01 -7.35
N ARG A 23 19.07 5.40 -8.62
CA ARG A 23 19.45 6.78 -8.98
C ARG A 23 18.42 7.81 -8.52
N ARG A 24 17.12 7.52 -8.69
CA ARG A 24 16.03 8.41 -8.27
C ARG A 24 16.04 8.61 -6.75
N LEU A 25 16.21 7.54 -5.98
CA LEU A 25 16.29 7.58 -4.51
C LEU A 25 17.51 8.39 -4.04
N GLU A 26 18.66 8.26 -4.70
CA GLU A 26 19.84 9.08 -4.39
C GLU A 26 19.62 10.56 -4.71
N ALA A 27 18.97 10.88 -5.83
CA ALA A 27 18.64 12.26 -6.17
C ALA A 27 17.71 12.87 -5.14
N LEU A 28 16.69 12.12 -4.67
CA LEU A 28 15.79 12.56 -3.61
C LEU A 28 16.52 12.78 -2.28
N ARG A 29 17.44 11.88 -1.90
CA ARG A 29 18.28 12.04 -0.70
C ARG A 29 19.11 13.33 -0.73
N ARG A 30 19.64 13.71 -1.91
CA ARG A 30 20.43 14.93 -2.10
C ARG A 30 19.58 16.19 -2.12
N ALA A 31 18.37 16.11 -2.66
CA ALA A 31 17.47 17.26 -2.82
C ALA A 31 16.66 17.59 -1.55
N ALA A 32 16.71 16.75 -0.50
CA ALA A 32 15.91 16.94 0.71
C ALA A 32 16.41 18.14 1.54
N PRO A 33 15.60 19.21 1.72
CA PRO A 33 15.98 20.36 2.51
C PRO A 33 15.88 20.05 4.01
N GLY A 34 17.01 20.06 4.71
CA GLY A 34 17.04 20.11 6.18
C GLY A 34 16.94 18.77 6.94
N GLY A 35 17.08 17.62 6.28
CA GLY A 35 17.13 16.33 6.97
C GLY A 35 17.37 15.14 6.05
N THR A 36 18.11 14.16 6.55
CA THR A 36 18.37 12.90 5.84
C THR A 36 17.07 12.14 5.60
N LEU A 37 16.83 11.71 4.35
CA LEU A 37 15.77 10.74 4.07
C LEU A 37 16.23 9.36 4.54
N ASP A 38 15.72 8.94 5.70
CA ASP A 38 15.96 7.60 6.22
C ASP A 38 15.21 6.57 5.39
N CYS A 39 15.92 5.52 4.95
CA CYS A 39 15.29 4.35 4.37
C CYS A 39 14.66 3.51 5.49
N VAL A 40 13.34 3.57 5.63
CA VAL A 40 12.62 2.80 6.67
C VAL A 40 12.41 1.34 6.25
N VAL A 41 12.17 1.12 4.96
CA VAL A 41 11.97 -0.20 4.36
C VAL A 41 12.66 -0.21 2.99
N PRO A 42 13.66 -1.09 2.77
CA PRO A 42 14.40 -1.13 1.51
C PRO A 42 13.64 -1.86 0.39
N HIS A 43 12.76 -2.79 0.76
CA HIS A 43 12.01 -3.61 -0.18
C HIS A 43 10.64 -3.95 0.40
N ALA A 44 9.60 -3.78 -0.41
CA ALA A 44 8.24 -4.18 -0.12
C ALA A 44 7.62 -4.77 -1.39
N ASP A 45 6.95 -5.91 -1.24
CA ASP A 45 6.23 -6.58 -2.32
C ASP A 45 4.92 -5.86 -2.64
N GLY A 46 4.39 -5.07 -1.70
CA GLY A 46 3.16 -4.32 -1.89
C GLY A 46 2.83 -3.41 -0.73
N ILE A 47 1.95 -2.44 -0.98
CA ILE A 47 1.35 -1.59 0.04
C ILE A 47 -0.05 -2.14 0.28
N LEU A 48 -0.35 -2.55 1.51
CA LEU A 48 -1.71 -3.02 1.86
C LEU A 48 -2.63 -1.81 2.06
N GLY A 49 -2.13 -0.76 2.70
CA GLY A 49 -2.87 0.48 2.87
C GLY A 49 -2.38 1.34 4.03
N PHE A 50 -3.19 2.35 4.34
CA PHE A 50 -2.97 3.29 5.43
C PHE A 50 -4.08 3.11 6.46
N LEU A 51 -3.70 3.06 7.72
CA LEU A 51 -4.61 3.00 8.85
C LEU A 51 -4.48 4.32 9.63
N LYS A 52 -5.54 5.12 9.61
CA LYS A 52 -5.67 6.30 10.45
C LYS A 52 -6.29 5.88 11.79
N LEU A 53 -5.49 5.92 12.84
CA LEU A 53 -5.98 5.88 14.21
C LEU A 53 -6.39 7.29 14.65
N VAL A 54 -6.72 7.43 15.93
CA VAL A 54 -7.21 8.70 16.49
C VAL A 54 -6.17 9.83 16.31
N HIS A 55 -4.88 9.53 16.51
CA HIS A 55 -3.81 10.54 16.38
C HIS A 55 -2.63 10.05 15.52
N GLU A 56 -2.43 8.74 15.39
CA GLU A 56 -1.38 8.16 14.55
C GLU A 56 -1.88 7.72 13.17
N HIS A 57 -1.06 7.97 12.14
CA HIS A 57 -1.17 7.31 10.86
C HIS A 57 -0.15 6.18 10.73
N LEU A 58 -0.64 4.99 10.43
CA LEU A 58 0.15 3.79 10.22
C LEU A 58 0.10 3.40 8.74
N LEU A 59 1.26 3.06 8.18
CA LEU A 59 1.40 2.48 6.86
C LEU A 59 1.65 0.98 7.01
N VAL A 60 0.83 0.17 6.34
CA VAL A 60 0.95 -1.30 6.36
C VAL A 60 1.54 -1.77 5.05
N LEU A 61 2.71 -2.39 5.14
CA LEU A 61 3.50 -2.86 3.99
C LEU A 61 3.61 -4.37 4.01
N ILE A 62 3.56 -4.99 2.84
CA ILE A 62 3.92 -6.39 2.64
C ILE A 62 5.42 -6.40 2.33
N THR A 63 6.22 -6.98 3.22
CA THR A 63 7.69 -7.05 3.05
C THR A 63 8.15 -8.33 2.38
N ARG A 64 7.38 -9.41 2.56
CA ARG A 64 7.62 -10.70 1.91
C ARG A 64 6.29 -11.36 1.57
N SER A 65 6.28 -12.02 0.44
CA SER A 65 5.19 -12.82 -0.09
C SER A 65 5.74 -14.14 -0.62
N LYS A 66 4.89 -15.16 -0.67
CA LYS A 66 5.23 -16.48 -1.20
C LYS A 66 4.23 -16.84 -2.30
N LYS A 67 4.73 -17.36 -3.42
CA LYS A 67 3.86 -17.88 -4.49
C LYS A 67 3.18 -19.16 -3.99
N VAL A 68 1.85 -19.20 -4.09
CA VAL A 68 1.05 -20.36 -3.65
C VAL A 68 0.36 -21.07 -4.81
N GLY A 69 0.15 -20.39 -5.94
CA GLY A 69 -0.50 -21.00 -7.09
C GLY A 69 -0.41 -20.16 -8.35
N LEU A 70 -0.93 -20.74 -9.43
CA LEU A 70 -1.06 -20.09 -10.73
C LEU A 70 -2.52 -20.19 -11.15
N LEU A 71 -3.15 -19.05 -11.45
CA LEU A 71 -4.54 -18.96 -11.88
C LEU A 71 -4.57 -18.18 -13.19
N PHE A 72 -5.04 -18.80 -14.28
CA PHE A 72 -5.10 -18.20 -15.63
C PHE A 72 -3.78 -17.54 -16.08
N GLY A 73 -2.64 -18.15 -15.75
CA GLY A 73 -1.30 -17.61 -16.07
C GLY A 73 -0.82 -16.47 -15.17
N GLN A 74 -1.62 -16.04 -14.20
CA GLN A 74 -1.25 -15.06 -13.18
C GLN A 74 -0.88 -15.74 -11.87
N TYR A 75 0.21 -15.30 -11.24
CA TYR A 75 0.65 -15.87 -9.97
C TYR A 75 -0.20 -15.38 -8.82
N VAL A 76 -0.64 -16.30 -7.97
CA VAL A 76 -1.27 -16.01 -6.69
C VAL A 76 -0.20 -16.06 -5.61
N HIS A 77 -0.11 -14.99 -4.84
CA HIS A 77 0.82 -14.79 -3.75
C HIS A 77 0.07 -14.81 -2.42
N THR A 78 0.66 -15.41 -1.39
CA THR A 78 0.24 -15.24 0.00
C THR A 78 1.19 -14.27 0.70
N VAL A 79 0.67 -13.54 1.68
CA VAL A 79 1.45 -12.62 2.50
C VAL A 79 2.28 -13.41 3.52
N ALA A 80 3.60 -13.33 3.45
CA ALA A 80 4.47 -14.05 4.38
C ALA A 80 4.93 -13.18 5.55
N ALA A 81 5.15 -11.89 5.32
CA ALA A 81 5.52 -10.95 6.37
C ALA A 81 5.04 -9.54 6.05
N THR A 82 4.45 -8.87 7.03
CA THR A 82 4.06 -7.47 6.96
C THR A 82 4.91 -6.61 7.89
N LYS A 83 5.01 -5.32 7.58
CA LYS A 83 5.65 -4.33 8.44
C LYS A 83 4.75 -3.12 8.56
N VAL A 84 4.53 -2.68 9.79
CA VAL A 84 3.75 -1.49 10.11
C VAL A 84 4.72 -0.35 10.40
N VAL A 85 4.58 0.75 9.67
CA VAL A 85 5.43 1.94 9.79
C VAL A 85 4.59 3.11 10.30
N ARG A 86 5.04 3.76 11.37
CA ARG A 86 4.41 4.99 11.86
C ARG A 86 4.88 6.17 11.00
N LEU A 87 3.94 6.90 10.42
CA LEU A 87 4.26 8.04 9.54
C LEU A 87 4.43 9.35 10.33
N ASN A 88 3.78 9.45 11.48
CA ASN A 88 3.81 10.62 12.34
C ASN A 88 5.03 10.59 13.29
N LYS A 89 6.16 11.20 12.93
CA LYS A 89 7.35 11.31 13.82
C LYS A 89 7.23 12.40 14.91
N ARG A 90 6.26 13.33 14.82
CA ARG A 90 6.26 14.59 15.62
C ARG A 90 5.22 14.70 16.74
N PHE A 91 4.38 13.69 16.97
CA PHE A 91 3.32 13.74 18.00
C PHE A 91 3.66 12.98 19.29
N PHE A 92 4.93 12.98 19.71
CA PHE A 92 5.34 12.42 21.01
C PHE A 92 4.68 13.09 22.24
N LEU A 93 3.93 14.18 22.04
CA LEU A 93 3.30 14.97 23.11
C LEU A 93 1.79 14.74 23.25
N ALA A 94 1.12 14.09 22.30
CA ALA A 94 -0.28 13.75 22.44
C ALA A 94 -0.40 12.44 23.23
N LYS A 95 -0.29 12.56 24.56
CA LYS A 95 -0.71 11.62 25.61
C LYS A 95 -1.29 10.32 25.02
N ASP A 96 -0.46 9.29 24.86
CA ASP A 96 -0.82 7.95 24.36
C ASP A 96 -2.16 7.56 24.99
N SER A 97 -3.25 7.78 24.24
CA SER A 97 -4.58 7.61 24.83
C SER A 97 -4.73 6.11 25.07
N ARG A 98 -5.26 5.70 26.23
CA ARG A 98 -5.51 4.27 26.50
C ARG A 98 -6.24 3.58 25.34
N SER A 99 -7.10 4.34 24.64
CA SER A 99 -7.80 3.93 23.43
C SER A 99 -6.86 3.60 22.26
N GLU A 100 -5.84 4.41 22.00
CA GLU A 100 -4.89 4.21 20.89
C GLU A 100 -3.97 3.01 21.10
N ALA A 101 -3.47 2.83 22.33
CA ALA A 101 -2.75 1.62 22.71
C ALA A 101 -3.63 0.37 22.54
N ARG A 102 -4.92 0.45 22.88
CA ARG A 102 -5.88 -0.64 22.70
C ARG A 102 -6.11 -0.96 21.21
N PHE A 103 -6.29 0.06 20.35
CA PHE A 103 -6.45 -0.17 18.91
C PHE A 103 -5.19 -0.76 18.28
N ARG A 104 -4.01 -0.30 18.68
CA ARG A 104 -2.74 -0.86 18.23
C ARG A 104 -2.60 -2.33 18.65
N HIS A 105 -2.96 -2.65 19.89
CA HIS A 105 -2.94 -4.02 20.37
C HIS A 105 -3.91 -4.91 19.60
N LEU A 106 -5.15 -4.44 19.39
CA LEU A 106 -6.15 -5.16 18.60
C LEU A 106 -5.66 -5.43 17.18
N PHE A 107 -5.02 -4.44 16.55
CA PHE A 107 -4.44 -4.60 15.23
C PHE A 107 -3.27 -5.60 15.21
N GLN A 108 -2.44 -5.64 16.26
CA GLN A 108 -1.35 -6.60 16.38
C GLN A 108 -1.83 -8.04 16.60
N THR A 109 -3.03 -8.22 17.15
CA THR A 109 -3.66 -9.55 17.27
C THR A 109 -4.09 -10.10 15.91
N LEU A 110 -4.28 -9.25 14.90
CA LEU A 110 -4.58 -9.67 13.54
C LEU A 110 -3.30 -10.15 12.85
N ASP A 111 -3.25 -11.45 12.55
CA ASP A 111 -2.14 -12.04 11.81
C ASP A 111 -2.33 -11.84 10.31
N LEU A 112 -1.74 -10.75 9.78
CA LEU A 112 -1.78 -10.44 8.36
C LEU A 112 -0.97 -11.43 7.49
N SER A 113 -0.22 -12.36 8.09
CA SER A 113 0.51 -13.40 7.36
C SER A 113 -0.32 -14.66 7.10
N LYS A 114 -1.53 -14.75 7.68
CA LYS A 114 -2.42 -15.89 7.50
C LYS A 114 -3.63 -15.52 6.68
N ASP A 115 -3.94 -16.35 5.70
CA ASP A 115 -5.17 -16.28 4.90
C ASP A 115 -5.32 -15.02 4.03
N PHE A 116 -4.27 -14.23 3.88
CA PHE A 116 -4.22 -13.11 2.94
C PHE A 116 -3.56 -13.54 1.62
N TYR A 117 -4.28 -13.31 0.53
CA TYR A 117 -3.86 -13.64 -0.83
C TYR A 117 -4.03 -12.43 -1.74
N PHE A 118 -3.11 -12.29 -2.69
CA PHE A 118 -3.16 -11.25 -3.70
C PHE A 118 -2.51 -11.74 -5.01
N SER A 119 -2.86 -11.09 -6.11
CA SER A 119 -2.19 -11.27 -7.40
C SER A 119 -1.95 -9.88 -8.01
N TYR A 120 -0.82 -9.70 -8.69
CA TYR A 120 -0.48 -8.43 -9.32
C TYR A 120 -1.25 -8.19 -10.62
N GLY A 121 -1.70 -9.25 -11.28
CA GLY A 121 -2.35 -9.19 -12.59
C GLY A 121 -3.75 -9.80 -12.62
N TYR A 122 -4.30 -10.17 -11.47
CA TYR A 122 -5.65 -10.73 -11.37
C TYR A 122 -6.35 -10.25 -10.10
N ASP A 123 -7.60 -9.82 -10.23
CA ASP A 123 -8.40 -9.40 -9.09
C ASP A 123 -9.07 -10.60 -8.41
N LEU A 124 -8.45 -11.07 -7.32
CA LEU A 124 -8.95 -12.19 -6.51
C LEU A 124 -10.20 -11.83 -5.69
N THR A 125 -10.58 -10.56 -5.58
CA THR A 125 -11.76 -10.15 -4.80
C THR A 125 -13.07 -10.45 -5.51
N ASN A 126 -13.01 -10.73 -6.82
CA ASN A 126 -14.16 -11.04 -7.64
C ASN A 126 -14.12 -12.50 -8.11
N THR A 127 -15.31 -13.10 -8.27
CA THR A 127 -15.40 -14.41 -8.91
C THR A 127 -15.07 -14.28 -10.40
N VAL A 128 -14.60 -15.37 -11.01
CA VAL A 128 -14.35 -15.43 -12.46
C VAL A 128 -15.59 -15.02 -13.25
N GLN A 129 -16.77 -15.46 -12.80
CA GLN A 129 -18.06 -15.15 -13.44
C GLN A 129 -18.37 -13.64 -13.39
N ALA A 130 -18.10 -13.00 -12.24
CA ALA A 130 -18.30 -11.57 -12.08
C ALA A 130 -17.32 -10.75 -12.93
N LEU A 131 -16.07 -11.20 -13.07
CA LEU A 131 -15.08 -10.55 -13.94
C LEU A 131 -15.49 -10.65 -15.42
N ALA A 132 -15.88 -11.84 -15.88
CA ALA A 132 -16.31 -12.06 -17.26
C ALA A 132 -17.55 -11.25 -17.66
N THR A 133 -18.47 -10.99 -16.73
CA THR A 133 -19.66 -10.17 -16.99
C THR A 133 -19.37 -8.66 -16.95
N ARG A 134 -18.33 -8.21 -16.23
CA ARG A 134 -17.88 -6.81 -16.24
C ARG A 134 -17.23 -6.43 -17.56
N ASP A 135 -16.45 -7.33 -18.14
CA ASP A 135 -15.84 -7.12 -19.45
C ASP A 135 -16.89 -7.07 -20.58
N GLY A 136 -18.02 -7.76 -20.41
CA GLY A 136 -19.15 -7.72 -21.35
C GLY A 136 -20.08 -6.51 -21.24
N ASN A 137 -19.99 -5.73 -20.15
CA ASN A 137 -20.79 -4.52 -19.93
C ASN A 137 -20.01 -3.22 -20.18
N ALA A 138 -18.74 -3.33 -20.57
CA ALA A 138 -17.97 -2.23 -21.12
C ALA A 138 -18.33 -2.03 -22.61
N GLU A 139 -19.62 -1.87 -22.92
CA GLU A 139 -20.00 -1.15 -24.13
C GLU A 139 -19.65 0.33 -23.90
N ASP A 140 -18.79 0.85 -24.78
CA ASP A 140 -18.23 2.20 -24.75
C ASP A 140 -19.19 3.30 -24.24
N PRO A 141 -18.87 4.01 -23.14
CA PRO A 141 -19.56 5.26 -22.81
C PRO A 141 -19.30 6.38 -23.85
N ALA A 142 -18.46 6.14 -24.86
CA ALA A 142 -18.20 7.06 -25.96
C ALA A 142 -19.28 7.01 -27.07
N ALA A 143 -20.07 5.94 -27.17
CA ALA A 143 -21.11 5.82 -28.21
C ALA A 143 -22.45 6.46 -27.79
N ALA A 144 -22.71 6.63 -26.50
CA ALA A 144 -23.98 7.17 -25.99
C ALA A 144 -24.07 8.72 -26.03
N ALA A 145 -23.01 9.42 -26.44
CA ALA A 145 -22.96 10.89 -26.50
C ALA A 145 -23.23 11.47 -27.91
N VAL A 146 -23.58 10.64 -28.91
CA VAL A 146 -23.83 11.08 -30.30
C VAL A 146 -25.20 10.60 -30.83
N ALA A 147 -26.20 10.45 -29.97
CA ALA A 147 -27.59 10.26 -30.37
C ALA A 147 -28.48 11.37 -29.81
#